data_AF-A0A0V8QCC7-F1
#
_entry.id   AF-A0A0V8QCC7-F1
#
_cell.length_a   1.000
_cell.length_b   1.000
_cell.length_c   1.000
_cell.angle_alpha   90.00
_cell.angle_beta   90.00
_cell.angle_gamma   90.00
#
_symmetry.space_group_name_H-M   'P 1'
#
loop_
_entity.id
_entity.type
_entity.pdbx_description
1 polymer ?
#
loop_
_entity_poly.entity_id
_entity_poly.type
_entity_poly.pdbx_seq_one_letter_code
_entity_poly.pdbx_strand_id
1 'polypeptide(L)'
;MYAEFLTKEEMEYNLRDLSRELKNEFGRKANFELIIVGGAAIALRYGFRETTQDIDAILSAGASSIKDAVRRVSDKNKIDPNWLNSDFVKTRSYSKALIEHSKFYKTYNQVLQVRIIEDAFLVAMKLKSFRVYKNDMSDIVGVIQESPNISIDKIKDACLKLYGSTAEISDAAWSFVSDVISGKIDYCNVKDEEVGNRELLLEFEKDYDKVLHEGNLNDVLEQLKKKRTNLTIMDSFKQ
;
A
#
# COMPACT_ATOMS: atom_id res chain seq x y z
N MET A 1 -23.20 1.25 -6.77
CA MET A 1 -22.28 1.41 -5.63
C MET A 1 -21.20 0.38 -5.83
N TYR A 2 -19.98 0.82 -6.10
CA TYR A 2 -18.83 -0.06 -6.31
C TYR A 2 -18.36 -0.61 -4.95
N ALA A 3 -17.73 -1.79 -4.92
CA ALA A 3 -17.07 -2.27 -3.70
C ALA A 3 -16.03 -1.22 -3.24
N GLU A 4 -16.08 -0.80 -1.99
CA GLU A 4 -15.20 0.24 -1.44
C GLU A 4 -13.78 -0.27 -1.18
N PHE A 5 -13.64 -1.58 -0.99
CA PHE A 5 -12.37 -2.28 -0.78
C PHE A 5 -12.42 -3.65 -1.46
N LEU A 6 -11.23 -4.17 -1.79
CA LEU A 6 -11.01 -5.48 -2.38
C LEU A 6 -10.37 -6.42 -1.35
N THR A 7 -10.98 -7.60 -1.14
CA THR A 7 -10.32 -8.71 -0.42
C THR A 7 -9.32 -9.44 -1.32
N LYS A 8 -8.52 -10.34 -0.73
CA LYS A 8 -7.65 -11.26 -1.48
C LYS A 8 -8.41 -12.06 -2.54
N GLU A 9 -9.55 -12.63 -2.17
CA GLU A 9 -10.38 -13.44 -3.07
C GLU A 9 -10.93 -12.61 -4.23
N GLU A 10 -11.36 -11.38 -3.95
CA GLU A 10 -11.86 -10.45 -4.97
C GLU A 10 -10.74 -10.00 -5.91
N MET A 11 -9.55 -9.67 -5.38
CA MET A 11 -8.38 -9.37 -6.21
C MET A 11 -8.02 -10.56 -7.12
N GLU A 12 -7.95 -11.78 -6.57
CA GLU A 12 -7.65 -12.98 -7.37
C GLU A 12 -8.73 -13.28 -8.41
N TYR A 13 -10.00 -13.02 -8.10
CA TYR A 13 -11.11 -13.16 -9.02
C TYR A 13 -11.01 -12.16 -10.18
N ASN A 14 -10.78 -10.88 -9.87
CA ASN A 14 -10.67 -9.81 -10.87
C ASN A 14 -9.43 -9.99 -11.76
N LEU A 15 -8.28 -10.41 -11.21
CA LEU A 15 -7.08 -10.76 -11.98
C LEU A 15 -7.32 -11.94 -12.92
N ARG A 16 -8.11 -12.93 -12.48
CA ARG A 16 -8.51 -14.05 -13.34
C ARG A 16 -9.40 -13.58 -14.49
N ASP A 17 -10.36 -12.69 -14.23
CA ASP A 17 -11.21 -12.13 -15.28
C ASP A 17 -10.43 -11.23 -16.25
N LEU A 18 -9.51 -10.41 -15.74
CA LEU A 18 -8.58 -9.64 -16.58
C LEU A 18 -7.81 -10.53 -17.55
N SER A 19 -7.27 -11.65 -17.06
CA SER A 19 -6.56 -12.59 -17.93
C SER A 19 -7.46 -13.29 -18.96
N ARG A 20 -8.78 -13.41 -18.71
CA ARG A 20 -9.74 -13.92 -19.72
C ARG A 20 -9.97 -12.89 -20.81
N GLU A 21 -10.18 -11.63 -20.44
CA GLU A 21 -10.31 -10.52 -21.39
C GLU A 21 -9.09 -10.41 -22.29
N LEU A 22 -7.88 -10.44 -21.70
CA LEU A 22 -6.62 -10.41 -22.45
C LEU A 22 -6.47 -11.63 -23.37
N LYS A 23 -6.82 -12.83 -22.90
CA LYS A 23 -6.76 -14.06 -23.70
C LYS A 23 -7.75 -14.06 -24.86
N ASN A 24 -8.93 -13.51 -24.66
CA ASN A 24 -9.97 -13.42 -25.68
C ASN A 24 -9.55 -12.45 -26.79
N GLU A 25 -8.94 -11.32 -26.43
CA GLU A 25 -8.53 -10.29 -27.38
C GLU A 25 -7.23 -10.65 -28.11
N PHE A 26 -6.22 -11.16 -27.41
CA PHE A 26 -4.87 -11.37 -27.96
C PHE A 26 -4.49 -12.84 -28.19
N GLY A 27 -5.38 -13.78 -27.84
CA GLY A 27 -5.19 -15.20 -28.03
C GLY A 27 -4.32 -15.89 -26.97
N ARG A 28 -4.19 -17.22 -27.09
CA ARG A 28 -3.56 -18.09 -26.07
C ARG A 28 -2.03 -17.96 -25.95
N LYS A 29 -1.37 -17.35 -26.94
CA LYS A 29 0.09 -17.16 -26.97
C LYS A 29 0.51 -15.77 -26.47
N ALA A 30 -0.45 -14.90 -26.15
CA ALA A 30 -0.15 -13.60 -25.58
C ALA A 30 0.53 -13.75 -24.21
N ASN A 31 1.43 -12.83 -23.89
CA ASN A 31 2.14 -12.81 -22.62
C ASN A 31 2.12 -11.39 -22.06
N PHE A 32 1.47 -11.23 -20.91
CA PHE A 32 1.36 -10.01 -20.15
C PHE A 32 1.94 -10.22 -18.76
N GLU A 33 2.64 -9.22 -18.26
CA GLU A 33 3.18 -9.21 -16.90
C GLU A 33 2.63 -8.01 -16.10
N LEU A 34 2.23 -8.30 -14.86
CA LEU A 34 1.85 -7.36 -13.82
C LEU A 34 2.78 -7.54 -12.62
N ILE A 35 3.36 -6.45 -12.12
CA ILE A 35 4.10 -6.45 -10.87
C ILE A 35 3.30 -5.66 -9.84
N ILE A 36 2.66 -6.37 -8.92
CA ILE A 36 1.83 -5.79 -7.87
C ILE A 36 2.71 -5.25 -6.75
N VAL A 37 2.39 -4.04 -6.31
CA VAL A 37 3.09 -3.31 -5.25
C VAL A 37 2.10 -2.86 -4.15
N GLY A 38 2.60 -2.13 -3.15
CA GLY A 38 1.74 -1.38 -2.23
C GLY A 38 0.86 -2.26 -1.33
N GLY A 39 -0.34 -1.76 -1.01
CA GLY A 39 -1.27 -2.44 -0.10
C GLY A 39 -1.79 -3.77 -0.66
N ALA A 40 -2.01 -3.86 -1.97
CA ALA A 40 -2.44 -5.09 -2.63
C ALA A 40 -1.38 -6.19 -2.56
N ALA A 41 -0.10 -5.84 -2.73
CA ALA A 41 1.00 -6.79 -2.58
C ALA A 41 1.01 -7.44 -1.18
N ILE A 42 0.71 -6.64 -0.15
CA ILE A 42 0.64 -7.09 1.23
C ILE A 42 -0.61 -7.95 1.44
N ALA A 43 -1.78 -7.48 1.03
CA ALA A 43 -3.06 -8.19 1.18
C ALA A 43 -3.10 -9.56 0.46
N LEU A 44 -2.40 -9.69 -0.67
CA LEU A 44 -2.30 -10.97 -1.37
C LEU A 44 -1.40 -11.98 -0.64
N ARG A 45 -0.40 -11.51 0.13
CA ARG A 45 0.64 -12.36 0.72
C ARG A 45 0.46 -12.65 2.20
N TYR A 46 -0.05 -11.70 2.98
CA TYR A 46 -0.08 -11.78 4.43
C TYR A 46 -1.51 -11.82 4.97
N GLY A 47 -1.70 -12.52 6.09
CA GLY A 47 -3.00 -12.70 6.71
C GLY A 47 -3.46 -11.46 7.51
N PHE A 48 -2.53 -10.67 8.02
CA PHE A 48 -2.84 -9.47 8.81
C PHE A 48 -3.54 -8.36 8.02
N ARG A 49 -3.47 -8.42 6.68
CA ARG A 49 -4.00 -7.41 5.76
C ARG A 49 -5.17 -7.98 4.97
N GLU A 50 -6.40 -7.68 5.41
CA GLU A 50 -7.60 -8.26 4.81
C GLU A 50 -8.01 -7.60 3.50
N THR A 51 -7.82 -6.27 3.38
CA THR A 51 -8.35 -5.51 2.24
C THR A 51 -7.43 -4.38 1.75
N THR A 52 -7.65 -3.95 0.50
CA THR A 52 -7.01 -2.78 -0.12
C THR A 52 -8.04 -1.99 -0.93
N GLN A 53 -7.81 -0.71 -1.20
CA GLN A 53 -8.73 0.07 -2.04
C GLN A 53 -8.60 -0.33 -3.52
N ASP A 54 -7.36 -0.55 -3.96
CA ASP A 54 -6.99 -0.84 -5.33
C ASP A 54 -5.74 -1.73 -5.38
N ILE A 55 -5.44 -2.18 -6.61
CA ILE A 55 -4.23 -2.91 -6.98
C ILE A 55 -3.28 -1.94 -7.71
N ASP A 56 -2.32 -1.40 -6.99
CA ASP A 56 -1.17 -0.71 -7.59
C ASP A 56 -0.29 -1.72 -8.32
N ALA A 57 -0.08 -1.53 -9.63
CA ALA A 57 0.74 -2.43 -10.43
C ALA A 57 1.62 -1.73 -11.47
N ILE A 58 2.87 -2.19 -11.59
CA ILE A 58 3.71 -1.88 -12.76
C ILE A 58 3.21 -2.73 -13.92
N LEU A 59 2.85 -2.07 -15.00
CA LEU A 59 2.40 -2.72 -16.23
C LEU A 59 3.60 -2.89 -17.17
N SER A 60 3.74 -4.08 -17.74
CA SER A 60 4.72 -4.38 -18.77
C SER A 60 4.31 -3.84 -20.15
N ALA A 61 5.00 -4.28 -21.22
CA ALA A 61 4.64 -3.94 -22.59
C ALA A 61 3.17 -4.27 -22.89
N GLY A 62 2.47 -3.39 -23.62
CA GLY A 62 1.02 -3.53 -23.84
C GLY A 62 0.15 -2.91 -22.74
N ALA A 63 0.68 -1.92 -22.01
CA ALA A 63 -0.06 -1.22 -20.94
C ALA A 63 -1.42 -0.65 -21.38
N SER A 64 -1.57 -0.20 -22.64
CA SER A 64 -2.85 0.24 -23.19
C SER A 64 -3.86 -0.91 -23.27
N SER A 65 -3.46 -2.06 -23.80
CA SER A 65 -4.27 -3.27 -23.89
C SER A 65 -4.73 -3.76 -22.51
N ILE A 66 -3.83 -3.70 -21.52
CA ILE A 66 -4.18 -4.03 -20.13
C ILE A 66 -5.21 -3.03 -19.59
N LYS A 67 -5.02 -1.72 -19.79
CA LYS A 67 -5.95 -0.69 -19.31
C LYS A 67 -7.35 -0.83 -19.90
N ASP A 68 -7.45 -1.19 -21.18
CA ASP A 68 -8.74 -1.40 -21.82
C ASP A 68 -9.43 -2.67 -21.31
N ALA A 69 -8.68 -3.75 -21.08
CA ALA A 69 -9.20 -4.95 -20.43
C ALA A 69 -9.62 -4.70 -18.96
N VAL A 70 -8.88 -3.90 -18.21
CA VAL A 70 -9.22 -3.48 -16.83
C VAL A 70 -10.56 -2.76 -16.79
N ARG A 71 -10.84 -1.87 -17.76
CA ARG A 71 -12.13 -1.19 -17.88
C ARG A 71 -13.28 -2.17 -18.15
N ARG A 72 -13.09 -3.14 -19.06
CA ARG A 72 -14.11 -4.17 -19.32
C ARG A 72 -14.39 -5.03 -18.09
N VAL A 73 -13.37 -5.38 -17.31
CA VAL A 73 -13.54 -6.08 -16.02
C VAL A 73 -14.29 -5.21 -15.02
N SER A 74 -13.98 -3.93 -14.94
CA SER A 74 -14.70 -2.98 -14.07
C SER A 74 -16.19 -2.92 -14.41
N ASP A 75 -16.53 -2.77 -15.69
CA ASP A 75 -17.93 -2.73 -16.17
C ASP A 75 -18.65 -4.05 -15.87
N LYS A 76 -18.00 -5.18 -16.15
CA LYS A 76 -18.56 -6.52 -15.95
C LYS A 76 -18.79 -6.84 -14.48
N ASN A 77 -17.80 -6.57 -13.63
CA ASN A 77 -17.81 -6.95 -12.22
C ASN A 77 -18.39 -5.87 -11.32
N LYS A 78 -18.74 -4.70 -11.89
CA LYS A 78 -19.27 -3.53 -11.17
C LYS A 78 -18.36 -3.15 -10.01
N ILE A 79 -17.08 -2.98 -10.30
CA ILE A 79 -16.03 -2.49 -9.38
C ILE A 79 -15.44 -1.17 -9.88
N ASP A 80 -14.77 -0.41 -9.01
CA ASP A 80 -14.18 0.89 -9.37
C ASP A 80 -13.31 0.78 -10.64
N PRO A 81 -13.40 1.70 -11.62
CA PRO A 81 -12.60 1.65 -12.85
C PRO A 81 -11.08 1.71 -12.62
N ASN A 82 -10.65 2.18 -11.45
CA ASN A 82 -9.26 2.24 -11.02
C ASN A 82 -8.88 1.08 -10.07
N TRP A 83 -9.69 0.02 -9.98
CA TRP A 83 -9.38 -1.18 -9.15
C TRP A 83 -7.99 -1.77 -9.42
N LEU A 84 -7.47 -1.57 -10.63
CA LEU A 84 -6.08 -1.81 -10.99
C LEU A 84 -5.51 -0.52 -11.60
N ASN A 85 -4.59 0.12 -10.90
CA ASN A 85 -4.02 1.40 -11.30
C ASN A 85 -2.49 1.30 -11.49
N SER A 86 -1.94 2.29 -12.19
CA SER A 86 -0.49 2.44 -12.39
C SER A 86 -0.01 3.83 -11.97
N ASP A 87 -0.84 4.61 -11.28
CA ASP A 87 -0.55 6.01 -10.95
C ASP A 87 0.45 6.13 -9.80
N PHE A 88 0.62 5.08 -9.00
CA PHE A 88 1.64 5.05 -7.96
C PHE A 88 3.06 5.32 -8.52
N VAL A 89 3.32 5.11 -9.81
CA VAL A 89 4.61 5.43 -10.46
C VAL A 89 4.95 6.92 -10.44
N LYS A 90 3.97 7.79 -10.13
CA LYS A 90 4.13 9.23 -9.96
C LYS A 90 4.46 9.63 -8.51
N THR A 91 4.44 8.67 -7.58
CA THR A 91 4.65 8.92 -6.16
C THR A 91 6.13 8.89 -5.78
N ARG A 92 6.48 9.50 -4.65
CA ARG A 92 7.86 9.52 -4.12
C ARG A 92 8.40 8.15 -3.71
N SER A 93 7.54 7.16 -3.51
CA SER A 93 7.95 5.81 -3.10
C SER A 93 8.26 4.90 -4.29
N TYR A 94 7.95 5.32 -5.52
CA TYR A 94 8.26 4.58 -6.73
C TYR A 94 9.74 4.62 -7.09
N SER A 95 10.25 3.50 -7.58
CA SER A 95 11.53 3.40 -8.26
C SER A 95 11.46 2.31 -9.33
N LYS A 96 12.12 2.53 -10.48
CA LYS A 96 12.18 1.53 -11.56
C LYS A 96 12.85 0.23 -11.13
N ALA A 97 13.75 0.27 -10.14
CA ALA A 97 14.42 -0.90 -9.58
C ALA A 97 13.44 -1.92 -8.97
N LEU A 98 12.21 -1.52 -8.64
CA LEU A 98 11.15 -2.43 -8.18
C LEU A 98 10.89 -3.60 -9.15
N ILE A 99 11.09 -3.38 -10.45
CA ILE A 99 10.91 -4.43 -11.49
C ILE A 99 11.84 -5.62 -11.23
N GLU A 100 13.08 -5.34 -10.84
CA GLU A 100 14.13 -6.34 -10.59
C GLU A 100 13.93 -7.05 -9.24
N HIS A 101 13.19 -6.42 -8.31
CA HIS A 101 12.99 -6.88 -6.94
C HIS A 101 11.55 -7.38 -6.70
N SER A 102 11.08 -8.24 -7.60
CA SER A 102 9.78 -8.89 -7.52
C SER A 102 9.86 -10.38 -7.80
N LYS A 103 9.03 -11.16 -7.09
CA LYS A 103 8.96 -12.61 -7.17
C LYS A 103 7.69 -13.08 -7.86
N PHE A 104 7.76 -14.20 -8.56
CA PHE A 104 6.59 -14.85 -9.13
C PHE A 104 5.53 -15.12 -8.06
N TYR A 105 4.28 -14.76 -8.36
CA TYR A 105 3.13 -15.06 -7.52
C TYR A 105 2.24 -16.11 -8.18
N LYS A 106 1.73 -15.81 -9.38
CA LYS A 106 0.75 -16.68 -10.07
C LYS A 106 0.69 -16.39 -11.56
N THR A 107 0.33 -17.40 -12.35
CA THR A 107 -0.05 -17.21 -13.75
C THR A 107 -1.55 -17.48 -13.90
N TYR A 108 -2.29 -16.52 -14.47
CA TYR A 108 -3.71 -16.65 -14.77
C TYR A 108 -3.94 -16.91 -16.26
N ASN A 109 -4.76 -17.92 -16.57
CA ASN A 109 -5.17 -18.31 -17.92
C ASN A 109 -4.03 -18.46 -18.94
N GLN A 110 -2.82 -18.76 -18.48
CA GLN A 110 -1.57 -18.92 -19.26
C GLN A 110 -1.05 -17.64 -19.92
N VAL A 111 -1.76 -16.51 -19.84
CA VAL A 111 -1.43 -15.27 -20.55
C VAL A 111 -1.03 -14.12 -19.65
N LEU A 112 -1.40 -14.16 -18.37
CA LEU A 112 -1.12 -13.09 -17.42
C LEU A 112 -0.27 -13.62 -16.27
N GLN A 113 1.01 -13.26 -16.27
CA GLN A 113 1.92 -13.50 -15.17
C GLN A 113 1.83 -12.35 -14.16
N VAL A 114 1.67 -12.71 -12.89
CA VAL A 114 1.66 -11.76 -11.78
C VAL A 114 2.88 -12.03 -10.91
N ARG A 115 3.61 -10.96 -10.61
CA ARG A 115 4.71 -10.90 -9.66
C ARG A 115 4.35 -9.95 -8.52
N ILE A 116 4.96 -10.16 -7.36
CA ILE A 116 4.79 -9.31 -6.18
C ILE A 116 6.16 -8.87 -5.69
N ILE A 117 6.27 -7.61 -5.28
CA ILE A 117 7.50 -7.03 -4.71
C ILE A 117 7.96 -7.80 -3.47
N GLU A 118 9.27 -7.88 -3.30
CA GLU A 118 9.91 -8.53 -2.15
C GLU A 118 9.71 -7.76 -0.84
N ASP A 119 9.72 -8.48 0.28
CA ASP A 119 9.29 -7.99 1.60
C ASP A 119 10.08 -6.76 2.06
N ALA A 120 11.41 -6.79 1.94
CA ALA A 120 12.26 -5.66 2.31
C ALA A 120 12.00 -4.41 1.46
N PHE A 121 11.60 -4.61 0.19
CA PHE A 121 11.26 -3.53 -0.73
C PHE A 121 9.87 -2.97 -0.46
N LEU A 122 8.91 -3.80 -0.04
CA LEU A 122 7.63 -3.33 0.51
C LEU A 122 7.86 -2.43 1.72
N VAL A 123 8.68 -2.87 2.69
CA VAL A 123 9.02 -2.06 3.86
C VAL A 123 9.72 -0.76 3.45
N ALA A 124 10.72 -0.81 2.56
CA ALA A 124 11.40 0.39 2.07
C ALA A 124 10.44 1.42 1.46
N MET A 125 9.47 0.96 0.66
CA MET A 125 8.40 1.83 0.12
C MET A 125 7.55 2.46 1.21
N LYS A 126 7.19 1.69 2.25
CA LYS A 126 6.44 2.19 3.40
C LYS A 126 7.22 3.17 4.26
N LEU A 127 8.53 3.00 4.39
CA LEU A 127 9.40 3.97 5.07
C LEU A 127 9.53 5.27 4.28
N LYS A 128 9.52 5.18 2.95
CA LYS A 128 9.58 6.37 2.08
C LYS A 128 8.29 7.19 2.13
N SER A 129 7.13 6.56 2.31
CA SER A 129 5.86 7.26 2.47
C SER A 129 5.56 7.62 3.93
N PHE A 130 5.72 6.69 4.85
CA PHE A 130 5.57 6.81 6.31
C PHE A 130 4.36 7.62 6.77
N ARG A 131 3.18 7.30 6.23
CA ARG A 131 1.91 7.99 6.55
C ARG A 131 1.25 7.37 7.77
N VAL A 132 1.16 8.14 8.84
CA VAL A 132 0.63 7.72 10.14
C VAL A 132 -0.90 7.60 10.20
N TYR A 133 -1.60 7.96 9.13
CA TYR A 133 -3.08 7.93 9.02
C TYR A 133 -3.57 6.96 7.93
N LYS A 134 -2.66 6.23 7.28
CA LYS A 134 -3.02 5.19 6.32
C LYS A 134 -2.78 3.82 6.96
N ASN A 135 -1.94 3.01 6.34
CA ASN A 135 -1.61 1.68 6.82
C ASN A 135 -0.10 1.46 6.79
N ASP A 136 0.68 2.53 6.59
CA ASP A 136 2.11 2.36 6.35
C ASP A 136 2.82 1.80 7.58
N MET A 137 2.41 2.19 8.79
CA MET A 137 3.03 1.71 10.03
C MET A 137 2.59 0.28 10.33
N SER A 138 1.28 -0.02 10.29
CA SER A 138 0.80 -1.40 10.53
C SER A 138 1.34 -2.37 9.46
N ASP A 139 1.44 -1.94 8.21
CA ASP A 139 2.06 -2.72 7.14
C ASP A 139 3.56 -3.01 7.41
N ILE A 140 4.33 -2.03 7.91
CA ILE A 140 5.73 -2.25 8.32
C ILE A 140 5.80 -3.30 9.42
N VAL A 141 4.96 -3.17 10.46
CA VAL A 141 4.93 -4.10 11.60
C VAL A 141 4.61 -5.52 11.13
N GLY A 142 3.50 -5.68 10.42
CA GLY A 142 3.04 -7.00 9.97
C GLY A 142 4.02 -7.67 9.01
N VAL A 143 4.58 -6.93 8.04
CA VAL A 143 5.59 -7.50 7.12
C VAL A 143 6.85 -7.92 7.88
N ILE A 144 7.31 -7.14 8.86
CA ILE A 144 8.50 -7.50 9.64
C ILE A 144 8.24 -8.73 10.52
N GLN A 145 7.08 -8.80 11.16
CA GLN A 145 6.72 -9.88 12.09
C GLN A 145 6.42 -11.21 11.39
N GLU A 146 5.78 -11.17 10.21
CA GLU A 146 5.43 -12.39 9.45
C GLU A 146 6.50 -12.81 8.43
N SER A 147 7.51 -11.97 8.12
CA SER A 147 8.59 -12.33 7.20
C SER A 147 9.79 -12.93 7.93
N PRO A 148 10.09 -14.23 7.76
CA PRO A 148 11.12 -14.93 8.55
C PRO A 148 12.55 -14.47 8.25
N ASN A 149 12.76 -13.72 7.17
CA ASN A 149 14.08 -13.40 6.65
C ASN A 149 14.34 -11.90 6.60
N ILE A 150 13.47 -11.05 7.14
CA ILE A 150 13.67 -9.61 7.09
C ILE A 150 14.66 -9.17 8.18
N SER A 151 15.50 -8.18 7.88
CA SER A 151 16.42 -7.59 8.83
C SER A 151 16.61 -6.11 8.51
N ILE A 152 17.10 -5.34 9.49
CA ILE A 152 17.38 -3.92 9.28
C ILE A 152 18.36 -3.69 8.12
N ASP A 153 19.34 -4.58 7.96
CA ASP A 153 20.32 -4.48 6.87
C ASP A 153 19.70 -4.76 5.51
N LYS A 154 18.77 -5.72 5.40
CA LYS A 154 18.01 -5.96 4.16
C LYS A 154 17.10 -4.79 3.81
N ILE A 155 16.49 -4.16 4.81
CA ILE A 155 15.64 -2.97 4.60
C ILE A 155 16.51 -1.79 4.15
N LYS A 156 17.69 -1.58 4.75
CA LYS A 156 18.67 -0.57 4.31
C LYS A 156 19.14 -0.82 2.89
N ASP A 157 19.52 -2.05 2.58
CA ASP A 157 19.92 -2.46 1.22
C ASP A 157 18.80 -2.22 0.20
N ALA A 158 17.55 -2.54 0.54
CA ALA A 158 16.39 -2.23 -0.29
C ALA A 158 16.23 -0.71 -0.49
N CYS A 159 16.37 0.11 0.56
CA CYS A 159 16.34 1.57 0.44
C CYS A 159 17.47 2.10 -0.48
N LEU A 160 18.69 1.58 -0.33
CA LEU A 160 19.82 1.94 -1.17
C LEU A 160 19.58 1.58 -2.65
N LYS A 161 19.04 0.40 -2.93
CA LYS A 161 18.72 -0.04 -4.29
C LYS A 161 17.59 0.76 -4.92
N LEU A 162 16.57 1.12 -4.13
CA LEU A 162 15.43 1.88 -4.65
C LEU A 162 15.75 3.36 -4.83
N TYR A 163 16.46 3.98 -3.88
CA TYR A 163 16.56 5.43 -3.76
C TYR A 163 18.01 5.97 -3.81
N GLY A 164 19.02 5.09 -3.91
CA GLY A 164 20.43 5.47 -3.94
C GLY A 164 21.01 5.94 -2.60
N SER A 165 20.16 6.20 -1.60
CA SER A 165 20.55 6.60 -0.25
C SER A 165 19.48 6.24 0.77
N THR A 166 19.83 6.27 2.05
CA THR A 166 18.86 6.18 3.16
C THR A 166 18.53 7.56 3.76
N ALA A 167 19.14 8.64 3.24
CA ALA A 167 19.04 9.99 3.81
C ALA A 167 17.65 10.60 3.69
N GLU A 168 16.86 10.14 2.71
CA GLU A 168 15.48 10.61 2.52
C GLU A 168 14.44 9.87 3.38
N ILE A 169 14.89 8.90 4.19
CA ILE A 169 14.07 8.20 5.16
C ILE A 169 14.26 8.88 6.51
N SER A 170 13.18 9.33 7.14
CA SER A 170 13.25 10.06 8.41
C SER A 170 13.81 9.23 9.56
N ASP A 171 14.46 9.87 10.52
CA ASP A 171 14.96 9.22 11.74
C ASP A 171 13.83 8.55 12.54
N ALA A 172 12.63 9.16 12.56
CA ALA A 172 11.45 8.57 13.19
C ALA A 172 11.07 7.23 12.55
N ALA A 173 11.13 7.12 11.23
CA ALA A 173 10.86 5.88 10.51
C ALA A 173 11.91 4.80 10.82
N TRP A 174 13.19 5.16 10.90
CA TRP A 174 14.25 4.22 11.28
C TRP A 174 14.13 3.76 12.73
N SER A 175 13.85 4.67 13.65
CA SER A 175 13.61 4.34 15.07
C SER A 175 12.44 3.38 15.19
N PHE A 176 11.34 3.64 14.48
CA PHE A 176 10.17 2.77 14.45
C PHE A 176 10.53 1.36 13.99
N VAL A 177 11.26 1.19 12.88
CA VAL A 177 11.72 -0.12 12.41
C VAL A 177 12.59 -0.84 13.43
N SER A 178 13.52 -0.13 14.08
CA SER A 178 14.35 -0.70 15.14
C SER A 178 13.51 -1.22 16.30
N ASP A 179 12.49 -0.48 16.72
CA ASP A 179 11.60 -0.90 17.79
C ASP A 179 10.73 -2.11 17.39
N VAL A 180 10.23 -2.15 16.15
CA VAL A 180 9.51 -3.32 15.59
C VAL A 180 10.40 -4.56 15.61
N ILE A 181 11.63 -4.46 15.09
CA ILE A 181 12.59 -5.59 15.05
C ILE A 181 12.94 -6.07 16.46
N SER A 182 13.00 -5.15 17.44
CA SER A 182 13.25 -5.51 18.84
C SER A 182 12.05 -6.10 19.57
N GLY A 183 10.89 -6.21 18.90
CA GLY A 183 9.66 -6.78 19.47
C GLY A 183 8.92 -5.87 20.45
N LYS A 184 9.23 -4.56 20.49
CA LYS A 184 8.57 -3.59 21.38
C LYS A 184 7.23 -3.10 20.87
N ILE A 185 6.97 -3.26 19.58
CA ILE A 185 5.79 -2.71 18.90
C ILE A 185 4.75 -3.80 18.72
N ASP A 186 3.56 -3.52 19.24
CA ASP A 186 2.37 -4.34 19.03
C ASP A 186 1.61 -3.89 17.77
N TYR A 187 1.21 -4.85 16.94
CA TYR A 187 0.50 -4.56 15.68
C TYR A 187 -0.87 -3.91 15.91
N CYS A 188 -1.65 -4.42 16.88
CA CYS A 188 -2.99 -3.93 17.14
C CYS A 188 -2.97 -2.47 17.61
N ASN A 189 -2.06 -2.13 18.52
CA ASN A 189 -1.88 -0.75 18.98
C ASN A 189 -1.56 0.22 17.83
N VAL A 190 -0.65 -0.17 16.93
CA VAL A 190 -0.30 0.66 15.77
C VAL A 190 -1.50 0.79 14.82
N LYS A 191 -2.23 -0.30 14.61
CA LYS A 191 -3.40 -0.31 13.74
C LYS A 191 -4.51 0.60 14.27
N ASP A 192 -4.78 0.52 15.57
CA ASP A 192 -5.78 1.36 16.24
C ASP A 192 -5.38 2.83 16.18
N GLU A 193 -4.09 3.15 16.33
CA GLU A 193 -3.60 4.52 16.17
C GLU A 193 -3.81 5.04 14.74
N GLU A 194 -3.49 4.24 13.71
CA GLU A 194 -3.70 4.62 12.31
C GLU A 194 -5.19 4.85 12.00
N VAL A 195 -6.08 4.02 12.55
CA VAL A 195 -7.55 4.19 12.42
C VAL A 195 -8.00 5.49 13.09
N GLY A 196 -7.60 5.73 14.35
CA GLY A 196 -7.96 6.95 15.07
C GLY A 196 -7.41 8.22 14.38
N ASN A 197 -6.22 8.14 13.79
CA ASN A 197 -5.65 9.25 13.01
C ASN A 197 -6.46 9.54 11.75
N ARG A 198 -6.91 8.50 11.05
CA ARG A 198 -7.79 8.65 9.89
C ARG A 198 -9.12 9.25 10.26
N GLU A 199 -9.73 8.81 11.36
CA GLU A 199 -11.01 9.34 11.85
C GLU A 199 -10.93 10.83 12.18
N LEU A 200 -9.87 11.26 12.90
CA LEU A 200 -9.64 12.67 13.20
C LEU A 200 -9.54 13.54 11.94
N LEU A 201 -8.87 13.05 10.90
CA LEU A 201 -8.76 13.78 9.63
C LEU A 201 -10.09 13.83 8.88
N LEU A 202 -10.87 12.75 8.90
CA LEU A 202 -12.21 12.72 8.30
C LEU A 202 -13.19 13.66 9.02
N GLU A 203 -13.09 13.77 10.35
CA GLU A 203 -13.85 14.75 11.13
C GLU A 203 -13.45 16.18 10.78
N PHE A 204 -12.15 16.45 10.70
CA PHE A 204 -11.66 17.78 10.31
C PHE A 204 -12.12 18.18 8.91
N GLU A 205 -12.09 17.27 7.93
CA GLU A 205 -12.53 17.55 6.56
C GLU A 205 -14.03 17.88 6.48
N LYS A 206 -14.87 17.30 7.36
CA LYS A 206 -16.30 17.64 7.42
C LYS A 206 -16.53 19.09 7.85
N ASP A 207 -15.70 19.59 8.76
CA ASP A 207 -15.80 20.96 9.29
C ASP A 207 -15.09 21.97 8.36
N TYR A 208 -14.10 21.52 7.58
CA TYR A 208 -13.24 22.36 6.74
C TYR A 208 -12.99 21.74 5.35
N ASP A 209 -14.05 21.67 4.54
CA ASP A 209 -14.02 21.11 3.18
C ASP A 209 -12.85 21.69 2.34
N LYS A 210 -12.06 20.80 1.73
CA LYS A 210 -10.94 21.09 0.80
C LYS A 210 -9.72 21.76 1.42
N VAL A 211 -9.58 21.74 2.75
CA VAL A 211 -8.36 22.23 3.40
C VAL A 211 -7.27 21.15 3.43
N LEU A 212 -7.65 19.86 3.51
CA LEU A 212 -6.65 18.78 3.56
C LEU A 212 -6.10 18.43 2.18
N HIS A 213 -4.78 18.25 2.13
CA HIS A 213 -4.08 17.72 0.97
C HIS A 213 -2.84 16.93 1.42
N GLU A 214 -2.28 16.06 0.57
CA GLU A 214 -1.18 15.16 0.99
C GLU A 214 0.01 15.88 1.66
N GLY A 215 0.33 17.10 1.23
CA GLY A 215 1.40 17.89 1.83
C GLY A 215 1.17 18.46 3.23
N ASN A 216 -0.07 18.49 3.76
CA ASN A 216 -0.38 19.09 5.07
C ASN A 216 -1.01 18.11 6.08
N LEU A 217 -1.36 16.89 5.65
CA LEU A 217 -2.09 15.93 6.49
C LEU A 217 -1.39 15.62 7.82
N ASN A 218 -0.06 15.45 7.79
CA ASN A 218 0.72 15.17 9.00
C ASN A 218 0.70 16.36 9.97
N ASP A 219 0.89 17.59 9.47
CA ASP A 219 0.93 18.80 10.29
C ASP A 219 -0.44 19.08 10.92
N VAL A 220 -1.52 18.91 10.14
CA VAL A 220 -2.88 19.06 10.64
C VAL A 220 -3.17 18.01 11.72
N LEU A 221 -2.82 16.75 11.47
CA LEU A 221 -3.01 15.68 12.45
C LEU A 221 -2.23 15.95 13.75
N GLU A 222 -0.99 16.44 13.67
CA GLU A 222 -0.19 16.78 14.84
C GLU A 222 -0.87 17.89 15.66
N GLN A 223 -1.41 18.92 15.00
CA GLN A 223 -2.16 19.99 15.66
C GLN A 223 -3.46 19.49 16.30
N LEU A 224 -4.20 18.61 15.61
CA LEU A 224 -5.42 18.00 16.14
C LEU A 224 -5.14 17.17 17.39
N LYS A 225 -4.08 16.34 17.37
CA LYS A 225 -3.63 15.58 18.55
C LYS A 225 -3.28 16.50 19.71
N LYS A 226 -2.46 17.54 19.50
CA LYS A 226 -2.09 18.52 20.54
C LYS A 226 -3.32 19.20 21.15
N LYS A 227 -4.27 19.64 20.32
CA LYS A 227 -5.52 20.27 20.78
C LYS A 227 -6.34 19.33 21.65
N ARG A 228 -6.49 18.06 21.24
CA ARG A 228 -7.22 17.04 22.01
C ARG A 228 -6.56 16.77 23.35
N THR A 229 -5.24 16.60 23.39
CA THR A 229 -4.50 16.40 24.65
C THR A 229 -4.66 17.58 25.60
N ASN A 230 -4.57 18.81 25.10
CA ASN A 230 -4.76 20.01 25.92
C ASN A 230 -6.17 20.10 26.52
N LEU A 231 -7.21 19.74 25.76
CA LEU A 231 -8.60 19.71 26.26
C LEU A 231 -8.75 18.67 27.38
N THR A 232 -8.23 17.45 27.19
CA THR A 232 -8.29 16.40 28.23
C THR A 232 -7.56 16.80 29.51
N ILE A 233 -6.40 17.45 29.39
CA ILE A 233 -5.66 17.99 30.54
C ILE A 233 -6.49 19.07 31.26
N MET A 234 -7.07 20.02 30.53
CA MET A 234 -7.87 21.09 31.12
C MET A 234 -9.11 20.57 31.86
N ASP A 235 -9.75 19.51 31.37
CA ASP A 235 -10.90 18.91 32.04
C ASP A 235 -10.51 18.08 33.27
N SER A 236 -9.28 17.55 33.33
CA SER A 236 -8.74 16.89 34.53
C SER A 236 -8.46 17.85 35.69
N PHE A 237 -8.28 19.15 35.42
CA PHE A 237 -8.14 20.20 36.44
C PHE A 237 -9.46 20.79 36.93
N LYS A 238 -10.60 20.38 36.34
CA LYS A 238 -11.95 20.81 36.74
C LYS A 238 -12.66 19.81 37.67
N GLN A 239 -12.05 18.65 37.93
CA GLN A 239 -12.48 17.67 38.94
C GLN A 239 -11.75 17.91 40.24
#